data_AF-A0AAV4H9N1-F1
#
_entry.id   AF-A0AAV4H9N1-F1
#
_cell.length_a   1.000
_cell.length_b   1.000
_cell.length_c   1.000
_cell.angle_alpha   90.00
_cell.angle_beta   90.00
_cell.angle_gamma   90.00
#
_symmetry.space_group_name_H-M   'P 1'
#
loop_
_entity.id
_entity.type
_entity.pdbx_description
1 polymer ?
#
loop_
_entity_poly.entity_id
_entity_poly.type
_entity_poly.pdbx_seq_one_letter_code
_entity_poly.pdbx_strand_id
1 'polypeptide(L)'
;MGSRQEHPQTTLHRLCTFSGGIQLSSPIYQQQDKDLLDRVQSQTVHFISGGMRYTPTAACEINTNIKPLGLRRDAAVMNMVERYKRFDKSHPNRQLIDTWKPTGRFKKKSVVNIAIYPKEKHHLPNNRENPQHVSQEIPPHHRKYLANIRTQLIEETSKTQGDPIDIMITVQKTLDTYPEH
;
A
#
# COMPACT_ATOMS: atom_id res chain seq x y z
N MET A 1 2.47 2.25 69.24
CA MET A 1 3.14 2.27 67.92
C MET A 1 2.51 1.21 67.03
N GLY A 2 2.05 1.62 65.83
CA GLY A 2 1.63 0.83 64.65
C GLY A 2 0.52 -0.21 64.86
N SER A 3 -0.77 0.10 64.77
CA SER A 3 -1.60 0.43 63.58
C SER A 3 -1.81 -0.75 62.61
N ARG A 4 -2.95 -1.43 62.80
CA ARG A 4 -3.59 -2.41 61.90
C ARG A 4 -3.84 -1.81 60.50
N GLN A 5 -3.57 -2.59 59.46
CA GLN A 5 -4.08 -2.33 58.11
C GLN A 5 -5.36 -3.13 57.90
N GLU A 6 -6.48 -2.42 57.75
CA GLU A 6 -7.67 -2.93 57.06
C GLU A 6 -7.92 -2.06 55.82
N HIS A 7 -8.28 -2.74 54.73
CA HIS A 7 -8.66 -2.14 53.46
C HIS A 7 -9.95 -1.31 53.57
N PRO A 8 -10.08 -0.25 52.77
CA PRO A 8 -11.38 0.16 52.26
C PRO A 8 -11.46 -0.02 50.73
N GLN A 9 -12.49 -0.77 50.35
CA GLN A 9 -13.01 -0.89 48.99
C GLN A 9 -13.28 0.49 48.41
N THR A 10 -12.69 0.80 47.26
CA THR A 10 -12.91 2.06 46.57
C THR A 10 -14.02 1.91 45.53
N THR A 11 -15.10 2.58 45.86
CA THR A 11 -16.35 2.89 45.16
C THR A 11 -16.22 3.00 43.64
N LEU A 12 -16.95 2.14 42.93
CA LEU A 12 -17.36 2.28 41.53
C LEU A 12 -18.35 3.45 41.41
N HIS A 13 -17.86 4.65 41.10
CA HIS A 13 -18.68 5.71 40.50
C HIS A 13 -17.79 6.72 39.78
N ARG A 14 -17.72 6.60 38.45
CA ARG A 14 -17.67 7.74 37.53
C ARG A 14 -17.96 7.23 36.11
N LEU A 15 -19.25 7.24 35.80
CA LEU A 15 -19.75 7.42 34.44
C LEU A 15 -19.13 8.71 33.88
N CYS A 16 -18.14 8.57 33.02
CA CYS A 16 -17.81 9.61 32.05
C CYS A 16 -18.43 9.20 30.72
N THR A 17 -19.62 9.73 30.47
CA THR A 17 -20.16 9.90 29.12
C THR A 17 -19.18 10.74 28.30
N PHE A 18 -18.29 10.08 27.57
CA PHE A 18 -17.46 10.75 26.56
C PHE A 18 -18.28 10.89 25.27
N SER A 19 -19.15 11.90 25.24
CA SER A 19 -19.64 12.48 24.00
C SER A 19 -18.50 13.31 23.36
N GLY A 20 -17.55 12.61 22.75
CA GLY A 20 -16.44 13.22 22.04
C GLY A 20 -16.31 12.53 20.70
N GLY A 21 -16.59 13.29 19.64
CA GLY A 21 -16.56 12.80 18.26
C GLY A 21 -15.31 12.00 17.95
N ILE A 22 -15.49 10.97 17.12
CA ILE A 22 -14.43 10.14 16.57
C ILE A 22 -13.42 11.07 15.88
N GLN A 23 -12.38 11.48 16.58
CA GLN A 23 -11.15 11.94 15.95
C GLN A 23 -10.53 10.71 15.33
N LEU A 24 -10.94 10.40 14.10
CA LEU A 24 -10.10 9.68 13.17
C LEU A 24 -8.82 10.51 13.07
N SER A 25 -7.80 10.08 13.82
CA SER A 25 -6.44 10.62 13.80
C SER A 25 -5.90 10.45 12.39
N SER A 26 -6.21 11.43 11.54
CA SER A 26 -5.55 11.61 10.27
C SER A 26 -4.05 11.72 10.58
N PRO A 27 -3.16 11.01 9.87
CA PRO A 27 -1.73 11.14 10.10
C PRO A 27 -1.35 12.57 9.70
N ILE A 28 -1.22 13.44 10.71
CA ILE A 28 -0.71 14.80 10.55
C ILE A 28 0.76 14.63 10.21
N TYR A 29 1.06 14.73 8.91
CA TYR A 29 2.42 14.70 8.37
C TYR A 29 3.21 15.89 8.97
N GLN A 30 3.98 15.67 10.04
CA GLN A 30 4.88 16.69 10.54
C GLN A 30 6.09 16.80 9.61
N GLN A 31 6.66 18.00 9.47
CA GLN A 31 7.80 18.23 8.59
C GLN A 31 9.06 17.53 9.13
N GLN A 32 9.21 17.47 10.45
CA GLN A 32 10.27 16.73 11.14
C GLN A 32 10.19 15.21 10.95
N ASP A 33 8.96 14.66 10.84
CA ASP A 33 8.76 13.23 10.56
C ASP A 33 9.18 12.85 9.14
N LYS A 34 9.13 13.81 8.19
CA LYS A 34 9.54 13.56 6.79
C LYS A 34 11.03 13.27 6.70
N ASP A 35 11.86 14.13 7.27
CA ASP A 35 13.32 14.03 7.11
C ASP A 35 13.87 12.78 7.78
N LEU A 36 13.29 12.38 8.92
CA LEU A 36 13.61 11.12 9.58
C LEU A 36 13.20 9.91 8.73
N LEU A 37 11.96 9.91 8.21
CA LEU A 37 11.47 8.84 7.34
C LEU A 37 12.32 8.71 6.07
N ASP A 38 12.71 9.84 5.49
CA ASP A 38 13.55 9.93 4.29
C ASP A 38 14.93 9.34 4.55
N ARG A 39 15.50 9.62 5.72
CA ARG A 39 16.77 9.04 6.16
C ARG A 39 16.67 7.53 6.34
N VAL A 40 15.62 7.04 7.02
CA VAL A 40 15.40 5.60 7.23
C VAL A 40 15.22 4.89 5.89
N GLN A 41 14.37 5.42 5.01
CA GLN A 41 14.13 4.83 3.69
C GLN A 41 15.39 4.83 2.82
N SER A 42 16.18 5.90 2.88
CA SER A 42 17.47 5.94 2.18
C SER A 42 18.44 4.90 2.73
N GLN A 43 18.55 4.76 4.05
CA GLN A 43 19.38 3.73 4.68
C GLN A 43 18.94 2.31 4.28
N THR A 44 17.63 2.05 4.23
CA THR A 44 17.10 0.77 3.78
C THR A 44 17.51 0.45 2.35
N VAL A 45 17.43 1.42 1.42
CA VAL A 45 17.82 1.19 0.02
C VAL A 45 19.33 0.92 -0.10
N HIS A 46 20.16 1.60 0.68
CA HIS A 46 21.61 1.32 0.74
C HIS A 46 21.88 -0.09 1.29
N PHE A 47 21.17 -0.47 2.35
CA PHE A 47 21.30 -1.81 2.93
C PHE A 47 20.93 -2.92 1.92
N ILE A 48 19.79 -2.78 1.22
CA ILE A 48 19.33 -3.76 0.23
C ILE A 48 20.28 -3.83 -0.97
N SER A 49 20.78 -2.67 -1.44
CA SER A 49 21.68 -2.60 -2.58
C SER A 49 23.13 -3.02 -2.27
N GLY A 50 23.50 -3.18 -0.99
CA GLY A 50 24.89 -3.29 -0.56
C GLY A 50 25.71 -2.01 -0.80
N GLY A 51 25.04 -0.88 -1.03
CA GLY A 51 25.68 0.40 -1.35
C GLY A 51 26.36 1.02 -0.13
N MET A 52 27.53 1.64 -0.35
CA MET A 52 28.22 2.41 0.68
C MET A 52 27.43 3.67 1.04
N ARG A 53 27.68 4.24 2.22
CA ARG A 53 27.00 5.47 2.69
C ARG A 53 27.09 6.67 1.74
N TYR A 54 28.12 6.71 0.90
CA TYR A 54 28.37 7.79 -0.06
C TYR A 54 27.80 7.52 -1.45
N THR A 55 27.30 6.32 -1.70
CA THR A 55 26.67 5.99 -2.97
C THR A 55 25.41 6.85 -3.14
N PRO A 56 25.16 7.45 -4.31
CA PRO A 56 23.93 8.19 -4.53
C PRO A 56 22.72 7.26 -4.38
N THR A 57 21.70 7.66 -3.61
CA THR A 57 20.47 6.86 -3.43
C THR A 57 19.84 6.46 -4.76
N ALA A 58 19.88 7.35 -5.76
CA ALA A 58 19.37 7.07 -7.10
C ALA A 58 20.10 5.89 -7.79
N ALA A 59 21.41 5.74 -7.58
CA ALA A 59 22.16 4.59 -8.11
C ALA A 59 21.76 3.29 -7.39
N CYS A 60 21.57 3.34 -6.07
CA CYS A 60 21.08 2.22 -5.29
C CYS A 60 19.64 1.82 -5.69
N GLU A 61 18.77 2.79 -5.96
CA GLU A 61 17.41 2.57 -6.47
C GLU A 61 17.42 1.88 -7.84
N ILE A 62 18.28 2.33 -8.77
CA ILE A 62 18.44 1.70 -10.09
C ILE A 62 18.96 0.25 -9.95
N ASN A 63 20.00 0.05 -9.13
CA ASN A 63 20.61 -1.27 -8.93
C ASN A 63 19.63 -2.31 -8.36
N THR A 64 18.73 -1.87 -7.50
CA THR A 64 17.73 -2.73 -6.84
C THR A 64 16.39 -2.79 -7.57
N ASN A 65 16.28 -2.11 -8.72
CA ASN A 65 15.03 -1.93 -9.46
C ASN A 65 13.89 -1.38 -8.57
N ILE A 66 14.23 -0.50 -7.60
CA ILE A 66 13.28 0.17 -6.73
C ILE A 66 12.88 1.50 -7.37
N LYS A 67 11.59 1.81 -7.36
CA LYS A 67 11.08 3.09 -7.88
C LYS A 67 11.66 4.28 -7.09
N PRO A 68 12.05 5.38 -7.75
CA PRO A 68 12.55 6.58 -7.08
C PRO A 68 11.64 7.08 -5.96
N LEU A 69 12.24 7.47 -4.84
CA LEU A 69 11.53 7.84 -3.63
C LEU A 69 10.49 8.94 -3.82
N GLY A 70 10.81 9.98 -4.60
CA GLY A 70 9.85 11.04 -4.94
C GLY A 70 8.59 10.50 -5.62
N LEU A 71 8.76 9.61 -6.60
CA LEU A 71 7.63 8.99 -7.31
C LEU A 71 6.81 8.05 -6.42
N ARG A 72 7.44 7.41 -5.43
CA ARG A 72 6.72 6.60 -4.43
C ARG A 72 5.84 7.46 -3.53
N ARG A 73 6.30 8.65 -3.13
CA ARG A 73 5.51 9.60 -2.32
C ARG A 73 4.33 10.15 -3.10
N ASP A 74 4.57 10.60 -4.32
CA ASP A 74 3.51 11.12 -5.20
C ASP A 74 2.42 10.06 -5.39
N ALA A 75 2.83 8.81 -5.66
CA ALA A 75 1.90 7.69 -5.77
C ALA A 75 1.14 7.43 -4.47
N ALA A 76 1.81 7.44 -3.31
CA ALA A 76 1.16 7.20 -2.02
C ALA A 76 0.12 8.28 -1.68
N VAL A 77 0.44 9.56 -1.90
CA VAL A 77 -0.47 10.69 -1.69
C VAL A 77 -1.68 10.59 -2.61
N MET A 78 -1.45 10.29 -3.89
CA MET A 78 -2.52 10.12 -4.88
C MET A 78 -3.43 8.95 -4.52
N ASN A 79 -2.87 7.79 -4.21
CA ASN A 79 -3.62 6.60 -3.82
C ASN A 79 -4.49 6.85 -2.58
N MET A 80 -3.99 7.61 -1.60
CA MET A 80 -4.75 7.94 -0.39
C MET A 80 -5.97 8.82 -0.71
N VAL A 81 -5.78 9.91 -1.45
CA VAL A 81 -6.88 10.82 -1.83
C VAL A 81 -7.89 10.09 -2.71
N GLU A 82 -7.40 9.27 -3.63
CA GLU A 82 -8.24 8.48 -4.51
C GLU A 82 -9.05 7.43 -3.74
N ARG A 83 -8.44 6.75 -2.77
CA ARG A 83 -9.16 5.80 -1.90
C ARG A 83 -10.32 6.47 -1.17
N TYR A 84 -10.11 7.67 -0.64
CA TYR A 84 -11.17 8.43 0.02
C TYR A 84 -12.24 8.92 -0.96
N LYS A 85 -11.85 9.22 -2.20
CA LYS A 85 -12.81 9.48 -3.28
C LYS A 85 -13.66 8.26 -3.61
N ARG A 86 -13.14 7.05 -3.49
CA ARG A 86 -13.93 5.86 -3.82
C ARG A 86 -14.86 5.39 -2.69
N PHE A 87 -14.94 6.12 -1.57
CA PHE A 87 -15.95 5.82 -0.56
C PHE A 87 -17.32 6.42 -0.92
N ASP A 88 -18.36 5.88 -0.29
CA ASP A 88 -19.72 6.40 -0.41
C ASP A 88 -19.79 7.89 -0.07
N LYS A 89 -20.72 8.60 -0.71
CA LYS A 89 -20.91 10.05 -0.50
C LYS A 89 -21.26 10.41 0.95
N SER A 90 -21.83 9.48 1.71
CA SER A 90 -22.11 9.62 3.14
C SER A 90 -20.86 9.49 4.03
N HIS A 91 -19.77 8.93 3.50
CA HIS A 91 -18.57 8.67 4.28
C HIS A 91 -17.83 9.98 4.63
N PRO A 92 -17.44 10.22 5.90
CA PRO A 92 -16.83 11.49 6.33
C PRO A 92 -15.53 11.80 5.57
N ASN A 93 -14.70 10.80 5.30
CA ASN A 93 -13.48 10.99 4.51
C ASN A 93 -13.75 11.40 3.05
N ARG A 94 -14.86 10.93 2.44
CA ARG A 94 -15.25 11.35 1.09
C ARG A 94 -15.74 12.81 1.11
N GLN A 95 -16.60 13.14 2.09
CA GLN A 95 -17.06 14.51 2.30
C GLN A 95 -15.91 15.47 2.52
N LEU A 96 -14.89 15.07 3.29
CA LEU A 96 -13.68 15.86 3.48
C LEU A 96 -13.02 16.17 2.14
N ILE A 97 -12.81 15.18 1.27
CA ILE A 97 -12.17 15.41 -0.04
C ILE A 97 -13.04 16.29 -0.96
N ASP A 98 -14.34 16.04 -1.00
CA ASP A 98 -15.26 16.73 -1.91
C ASP A 98 -15.52 18.19 -1.51
N THR A 99 -15.58 18.47 -0.21
CA THR A 99 -15.81 19.82 0.31
C THR A 99 -14.53 20.61 0.53
N TRP A 100 -13.36 19.96 0.38
CA TRP A 100 -12.08 20.58 0.67
C TRP A 100 -11.82 21.79 -0.25
N LYS A 101 -11.43 22.91 0.36
CA LYS A 101 -10.99 24.11 -0.34
C LYS A 101 -9.59 24.52 0.15
N PRO A 102 -8.71 25.00 -0.74
CA PRO A 102 -7.41 25.49 -0.33
C PRO A 102 -7.59 26.73 0.57
N THR A 103 -7.13 26.63 1.82
CA THR A 103 -7.07 27.76 2.74
C THR A 103 -5.61 28.20 2.91
N GLY A 104 -5.30 29.44 2.56
CA GLY A 104 -3.92 29.98 2.60
C GLY A 104 -3.38 30.29 3.99
N ARG A 105 -4.16 30.05 5.05
CA ARG A 105 -3.80 30.45 6.42
C ARG A 105 -2.74 29.56 7.06
N PHE A 106 -2.68 28.28 6.68
CA PHE A 106 -1.77 27.32 7.31
C PHE A 106 -0.44 27.23 6.57
N LYS A 107 0.67 27.32 7.32
CA LYS A 107 2.03 27.08 6.79
C LYS A 107 2.21 25.66 6.25
N LYS A 108 1.44 24.70 6.75
CA LYS A 108 1.47 23.29 6.34
C LYS A 108 0.38 23.01 5.31
N LYS A 109 0.77 22.43 4.17
CA LYS A 109 -0.17 21.98 3.13
C LYS A 109 -0.85 20.68 3.59
N SER A 110 -2.17 20.61 3.43
CA SER A 110 -2.91 19.36 3.63
C SER A 110 -2.51 18.32 2.59
N VAL A 111 -2.73 17.04 2.87
CA VAL A 111 -2.42 15.97 1.89
C VAL A 111 -3.26 16.11 0.62
N VAL A 112 -4.50 16.59 0.74
CA VAL A 112 -5.37 16.92 -0.40
C VAL A 112 -4.75 18.01 -1.27
N ASN A 113 -4.16 19.03 -0.65
CA ASN A 113 -3.46 20.10 -1.37
C ASN A 113 -2.21 19.57 -2.09
N ILE A 114 -1.43 18.72 -1.42
CA ILE A 114 -0.22 18.10 -2.01
C ILE A 114 -0.61 17.24 -3.22
N ALA A 115 -1.76 16.56 -3.19
CA ALA A 115 -2.23 15.71 -4.28
C ALA A 115 -2.63 16.46 -5.56
N ILE A 116 -2.88 17.77 -5.50
CA ILE A 116 -3.28 18.55 -6.69
C ILE A 116 -2.19 18.51 -7.76
N TYR A 117 -0.94 18.76 -7.37
CA TYR A 117 0.18 18.84 -8.30
C TYR A 117 0.46 17.50 -9.02
N PRO A 118 0.60 16.35 -8.32
CA PRO A 118 0.75 15.06 -8.98
C PRO A 118 -0.46 14.68 -9.84
N LYS A 119 -1.68 15.08 -9.43
CA LYS A 119 -2.88 14.81 -10.21
C LYS A 119 -2.85 15.52 -11.57
N GLU A 120 -2.51 16.81 -11.57
CA GLU A 120 -2.37 17.62 -12.79
C GLU A 120 -1.24 17.09 -13.67
N LYS A 121 -0.11 16.72 -13.07
CA LYS A 121 1.04 16.17 -13.80
C LYS A 121 0.73 14.84 -14.50
N HIS A 122 -0.07 13.96 -13.88
CA HIS A 122 -0.26 12.58 -14.33
C HIS A 122 -1.61 12.29 -14.99
N HIS A 123 -2.53 13.25 -15.07
CA HIS A 123 -3.84 13.12 -15.75
C HIS A 123 -4.60 11.82 -15.42
N LEU A 124 -4.62 11.42 -14.14
CA LEU A 124 -5.21 10.14 -13.75
C LEU A 124 -6.74 10.12 -13.94
N PRO A 125 -7.32 8.98 -14.37
CA PRO A 125 -8.77 8.85 -14.54
C PRO A 125 -9.50 8.97 -13.20
N ASN A 126 -10.59 9.74 -13.18
CA ASN A 126 -11.33 10.06 -11.96
C ASN A 126 -12.40 9.02 -11.58
N ASN A 127 -12.80 8.15 -12.52
CA ASN A 127 -13.89 7.19 -12.35
C ASN A 127 -13.35 5.76 -12.27
N ARG A 128 -12.72 5.41 -11.16
CA ARG A 128 -12.27 4.05 -10.88
C ARG A 128 -13.19 3.40 -9.86
N GLU A 129 -13.42 2.10 -10.00
CA GLU A 129 -14.32 1.31 -9.15
C GLU A 129 -13.92 1.35 -7.67
N ASN A 130 -14.87 1.09 -6.79
CA ASN A 130 -14.62 1.04 -5.35
C ASN A 130 -13.62 -0.06 -5.01
N PRO A 131 -12.61 0.20 -4.16
CA PRO A 131 -11.59 -0.78 -3.85
C PRO A 131 -12.23 -1.90 -3.02
N GLN A 132 -12.32 -3.10 -3.59
CA GLN A 132 -12.68 -4.29 -2.84
C GLN A 132 -11.47 -4.72 -1.99
N HIS A 133 -11.52 -4.48 -0.69
CA HIS A 133 -10.37 -4.71 0.21
C HIS A 133 -10.05 -6.20 0.38
N VAL A 134 -11.07 -7.04 0.30
CA VAL A 134 -11.00 -8.50 0.36
C VAL A 134 -12.07 -9.03 -0.60
N SER A 135 -11.72 -10.01 -1.43
CA SER A 135 -12.74 -10.71 -2.22
C SER A 135 -13.73 -11.35 -1.24
N GLN A 136 -14.99 -10.92 -1.32
CA GLN A 136 -16.05 -11.50 -0.48
C GLN A 136 -16.43 -12.91 -0.94
N GLU A 137 -16.03 -13.28 -2.15
CA GLU A 137 -16.38 -14.56 -2.78
C GLU A 137 -15.56 -15.73 -2.21
N ILE A 138 -14.39 -15.44 -1.62
CA ILE A 138 -13.49 -16.49 -1.12
C ILE A 138 -13.50 -16.47 0.42
N PRO A 139 -14.04 -17.51 1.08
CA PRO A 139 -14.02 -17.62 2.53
C PRO A 139 -12.58 -17.57 3.09
N PRO A 140 -12.37 -17.03 4.30
CA PRO A 140 -11.03 -16.95 4.92
C PRO A 140 -10.31 -18.30 5.03
N HIS A 141 -11.06 -19.39 5.12
CA HIS A 141 -10.55 -20.76 5.23
C HIS A 141 -10.44 -21.49 3.89
N HIS A 142 -10.71 -20.82 2.77
CA HIS A 142 -10.59 -21.43 1.46
C HIS A 142 -9.11 -21.67 1.14
N ARG A 143 -8.73 -22.94 1.13
CA ARG A 143 -7.37 -23.35 0.80
C ARG A 143 -7.16 -23.15 -0.69
N LYS A 144 -6.48 -22.07 -1.07
CA LYS A 144 -6.01 -21.90 -2.44
C LYS A 144 -5.04 -23.05 -2.73
N TYR A 145 -5.39 -23.91 -3.68
CA TYR A 145 -4.45 -24.91 -4.17
C TYR A 145 -3.30 -24.19 -4.86
N LEU A 146 -2.08 -24.64 -4.60
CA LEU A 146 -0.93 -24.14 -5.36
C LEU A 146 -1.12 -24.55 -6.82
N ALA A 147 -0.85 -23.61 -7.73
CA ALA A 147 -0.84 -23.93 -9.15
C ALA A 147 0.15 -25.08 -9.39
N ASN A 148 -0.32 -26.16 -10.01
CA ASN A 148 0.55 -27.28 -10.34
C ASN A 148 1.36 -26.92 -11.58
N ILE A 149 2.58 -26.42 -11.39
CA ILE A 149 3.48 -26.06 -12.48
C ILE A 149 4.15 -27.33 -12.98
N ARG A 150 3.80 -27.77 -14.19
CA ARG A 150 4.55 -28.80 -14.91
C ARG A 150 5.86 -28.20 -15.39
N THR A 151 6.98 -28.78 -14.98
CA THR A 151 8.32 -28.38 -15.42
C THR A 151 8.78 -29.11 -16.69
N GLN A 152 7.97 -30.07 -17.15
CA GLN A 152 8.22 -30.89 -18.33
C GLN A 152 7.13 -30.65 -19.36
N LEU A 153 7.51 -30.70 -20.64
CA LEU A 153 6.57 -30.70 -21.76
C LEU A 153 5.76 -32.00 -21.78
N ILE A 154 4.58 -31.97 -22.39
CA ILE A 154 3.74 -33.18 -22.52
C ILE A 154 4.44 -34.27 -23.33
N GLU A 155 5.22 -33.87 -24.33
CA GLU A 155 5.98 -34.77 -25.20
C GLU A 155 7.48 -34.50 -25.01
N GLU A 156 8.27 -35.56 -24.89
CA GLU A 156 9.73 -35.45 -24.77
C GLU A 156 10.34 -35.11 -26.14
N THR A 157 10.58 -33.82 -26.39
CA THR A 157 11.30 -33.37 -27.57
C THR A 157 12.81 -33.36 -27.32
N SER A 158 13.60 -33.99 -28.18
CA SER A 158 15.06 -33.93 -28.09
C SER A 158 15.56 -32.51 -28.40
N LYS A 159 16.36 -31.94 -27.49
CA LYS A 159 16.91 -30.57 -27.63
C LYS A 159 17.87 -30.42 -28.82
N THR A 160 18.38 -31.53 -29.34
CA THR A 160 19.46 -31.57 -30.34
C THR A 160 19.00 -31.99 -31.73
N GLN A 161 17.80 -32.56 -31.90
CA GLN A 161 17.29 -33.04 -33.20
C GLN A 161 15.83 -32.65 -33.52
N GLY A 162 15.13 -31.93 -32.63
CA GLY A 162 13.75 -31.51 -32.88
C GLY A 162 13.65 -30.34 -33.87
N ASP A 163 12.67 -30.40 -34.79
CA ASP A 163 12.28 -29.25 -35.61
C ASP A 163 11.75 -28.12 -34.68
N PRO A 164 12.23 -26.87 -34.83
CA PRO A 164 11.69 -25.73 -34.09
C PRO A 164 10.17 -25.60 -34.13
N ILE A 165 9.52 -26.00 -35.23
CA ILE A 165 8.06 -25.96 -35.39
C ILE A 165 7.39 -26.95 -34.43
N ASP A 166 7.91 -28.17 -34.33
CA ASP A 166 7.38 -29.21 -33.47
C ASP A 166 7.51 -28.83 -31.99
N ILE A 167 8.62 -28.19 -31.61
CA ILE A 167 8.83 -27.67 -30.25
C ILE A 167 7.77 -26.61 -29.93
N MET A 168 7.54 -25.67 -30.85
CA MET A 168 6.55 -24.60 -30.65
C MET A 168 5.12 -25.16 -30.48
N ILE A 169 4.74 -26.13 -31.30
CA ILE A 169 3.44 -26.80 -31.21
C ILE A 169 3.30 -27.54 -29.88
N THR A 170 4.35 -28.25 -29.45
CA THR A 170 4.35 -29.00 -28.19
C THR A 170 4.25 -28.08 -26.98
N VAL A 171 4.93 -26.94 -27.01
CA VAL A 171 4.82 -25.90 -25.99
C VAL A 171 3.40 -25.36 -25.94
N GLN A 172 2.81 -25.01 -27.07
CA GLN A 172 1.44 -24.48 -27.11
C GLN A 172 0.43 -25.49 -26.57
N LYS A 173 0.49 -26.75 -27.02
CA LYS A 173 -0.33 -27.84 -26.47
C LYS A 173 -0.15 -27.99 -24.95
N THR A 174 1.08 -27.85 -24.47
CA THR A 174 1.37 -27.93 -23.02
C THR A 174 0.69 -26.79 -22.27
N LEU A 175 0.74 -25.57 -22.80
CA LEU A 175 0.05 -24.41 -22.23
C LEU A 175 -1.47 -24.60 -22.26
N ASP A 176 -2.02 -25.14 -23.35
CA ASP A 176 -3.45 -25.36 -23.53
C ASP A 176 -4.01 -26.44 -22.57
N THR A 177 -3.16 -27.31 -21.99
CA THR A 177 -3.61 -28.26 -20.97
C THR A 177 -3.81 -27.68 -19.58
N TYR A 178 -3.36 -26.44 -19.34
CA TYR A 178 -3.67 -25.77 -18.09
C TYR A 178 -5.15 -25.38 -18.09
N PRO A 179 -5.88 -25.63 -16.98
CA PRO A 179 -7.28 -25.23 -16.91
C PRO A 179 -7.39 -23.71 -17.06
N GLU A 180 -8.23 -23.25 -17.98
CA GLU A 180 -8.65 -21.86 -18.03
C GLU A 180 -9.47 -21.58 -16.76
N HIS A 181 -8.97 -20.66 -15.95
CA HIS A 181 -9.58 -20.28 -14.68
C HIS A 181 -10.95 -19.63 -14.84
#